data_AF-A0A669EL17-F1
#
_entry.id   AF-A0A669EL17-F1
#
_cell.length_a   1.000
_cell.length_b   1.000
_cell.length_c   1.000
_cell.angle_alpha   90.00
_cell.angle_beta   90.00
_cell.angle_gamma   90.00
#
_symmetry.space_group_name_H-M   'P 1'
#
loop_
_entity.id
_entity.type
_entity.pdbx_description
1 polymer ?
#
loop_
_entity_poly.entity_id
_entity_poly.type
_entity_poly.pdbx_seq_one_letter_code
_entity_poly.pdbx_strand_id
1 'polypeptide(L)'
;MYFLLCQMVRCTTSFFYFNPVCKVYRFQTVDSKWMLVREQMEECTLSFSIPKQLLALSVFICRVQDLKELGDLSPHWDNLRKEVMTRYAGIISSYQETLAEMDKINGCSFKPSCCKAQKSLEFIPINLHTQRMRVTCPKKTDAFYDIITVGAPAAHFQGFKGGGLHRLLSRYEAEKKSFSTAYQCIYYSPEHTAKAQEVLSIMSLLQPLITRLVDQLLQAAHEHSSPGLRDALKHLSDKVRQHSNLSLPSHLSLYSSLPQAAAVHKQLCPLVTRLKDCVMEVVEKAKRAMTFVLLQEAACSIPQGFLLQQRRDIVFSQALAALACGFVMRLYAGMQDKGFLRQLHLVGLVAQFESLLSTYSEEFGMLEDMEVGISDLQRVMFKITEAKSDDLSDLQPLVCGRRDHFTVEVPLPKLVFHTLPEEIKEGKLLRVFPVLFNVGINEQQTIAERFGDISLQERINQKNFETLEAYYKSLSEKVPLECLPCFQTQTDIKELLETLGQNVVAKKKKNVEILWTAGTICRRLNGIRFTSCKSAKDRTSMSVTLEQCALLRDEHQLSKDFFVRALDCMRREGCRIENVQKNIKCRKYAFNMLQLMAFPKCYRPPEGTYGKVDS
;
A
#
# COMPACT_ATOMS: atom_id res chain seq x y z
N MET A 1 -33.41 0.16 -9.99
CA MET A 1 -32.34 0.07 -8.97
C MET A 1 -30.98 -0.30 -9.57
N TYR A 2 -30.84 -1.42 -10.29
CA TYR A 2 -29.56 -1.86 -10.90
C TYR A 2 -28.90 -0.83 -11.84
N PHE A 3 -29.67 -0.21 -12.74
CA PHE A 3 -29.16 0.81 -13.67
C PHE A 3 -28.65 2.07 -12.95
N LEU A 4 -29.34 2.50 -11.89
CA LEU A 4 -28.95 3.63 -11.03
C LEU A 4 -27.66 3.33 -10.26
N LEU A 5 -27.52 2.13 -9.70
CA LEU A 5 -26.28 1.70 -9.04
C LEU A 5 -25.08 1.70 -10.00
N CYS A 6 -25.24 1.17 -11.21
CA CYS A 6 -24.16 1.23 -12.22
C CYS A 6 -23.81 2.66 -12.66
N GLN A 7 -24.80 3.56 -12.77
CA GLN A 7 -24.54 4.98 -13.05
C GLN A 7 -23.84 5.67 -11.88
N MET A 8 -24.28 5.45 -10.64
CA MET A 8 -23.63 6.02 -9.46
C MET A 8 -22.19 5.54 -9.32
N VAL A 9 -21.92 4.25 -9.49
CA VAL A 9 -20.56 3.68 -9.50
C VAL A 9 -19.68 4.32 -10.56
N ARG A 10 -20.23 4.55 -11.76
CA ARG A 10 -19.47 5.23 -12.83
C ARG A 10 -19.19 6.69 -12.49
N CYS A 11 -20.19 7.43 -12.00
CA CYS A 11 -20.05 8.82 -11.56
C CYS A 11 -19.06 8.97 -10.38
N THR A 12 -19.04 8.03 -9.43
CA THR A 12 -18.08 8.07 -8.33
C THR A 12 -16.68 7.68 -8.74
N THR A 13 -16.50 6.74 -9.68
CA THR A 13 -15.16 6.46 -10.20
C THR A 13 -14.57 7.65 -10.98
N SER A 14 -15.38 8.40 -11.73
CA SER A 14 -14.91 9.61 -12.44
C SER A 14 -14.45 10.73 -11.50
N PHE A 15 -14.69 10.62 -10.19
CA PHE A 15 -14.15 11.57 -9.22
C PHE A 15 -12.67 11.32 -8.88
N PHE A 16 -12.20 10.08 -8.94
CA PHE A 16 -10.78 9.79 -8.69
C PHE A 16 -9.93 9.92 -9.95
N TYR A 17 -10.58 9.87 -11.12
CA TYR A 17 -9.95 9.67 -12.41
C TYR A 17 -10.31 10.79 -13.39
N PHE A 18 -9.32 11.57 -13.80
CA PHE A 18 -9.49 12.77 -14.62
C PHE A 18 -8.81 12.65 -15.98
N ASN A 19 -9.18 13.58 -16.87
CA ASN A 19 -8.60 13.77 -18.21
C ASN A 19 -8.49 12.46 -19.01
N PRO A 20 -9.62 11.74 -19.20
CA PRO A 20 -9.64 10.45 -19.87
C PRO A 20 -9.13 10.58 -21.31
N VAL A 21 -8.15 9.76 -21.64
CA VAL A 21 -7.76 9.49 -23.02
C VAL A 21 -8.42 8.18 -23.42
N CYS A 22 -9.22 8.21 -24.48
CA CYS A 22 -9.95 7.04 -24.96
C CYS A 22 -9.61 6.74 -26.42
N LYS A 23 -9.30 5.48 -26.71
CA LYS A 23 -9.05 4.97 -28.06
C LYS A 23 -9.89 3.73 -28.29
N VAL A 24 -10.42 3.58 -29.49
CA VAL A 24 -11.32 2.48 -29.84
C VAL A 24 -10.79 1.78 -31.08
N TYR A 25 -10.72 0.46 -31.02
CA TYR A 25 -10.20 -0.40 -32.08
C TYR A 25 -11.25 -1.45 -32.45
N ARG A 26 -11.17 -1.90 -33.70
CA ARG A 26 -11.89 -3.07 -34.17
C ARG A 26 -10.88 -4.10 -34.62
N PHE A 27 -10.94 -5.27 -34.00
CA PHE A 27 -10.10 -6.41 -34.38
C PHE A 27 -10.98 -7.58 -34.77
N GLN A 28 -10.43 -8.46 -35.59
CA GLN A 28 -11.13 -9.66 -36.05
C GLN A 28 -10.77 -10.85 -35.15
N THR A 29 -11.79 -11.59 -34.74
CA THR A 29 -11.66 -12.86 -34.02
C THR A 29 -11.36 -14.00 -34.98
N VAL A 30 -10.91 -15.16 -34.45
CA VAL A 30 -10.63 -16.36 -35.27
C VAL A 30 -11.83 -16.84 -36.09
N ASP A 31 -13.06 -16.62 -35.61
CA ASP A 31 -14.31 -16.96 -36.32
C ASP A 31 -14.79 -15.84 -37.26
N SER A 32 -13.88 -14.94 -37.64
CA SER A 32 -14.10 -13.82 -38.56
C SER A 32 -15.11 -12.77 -38.09
N LYS A 33 -15.51 -12.79 -36.81
CA LYS A 33 -16.36 -11.74 -36.22
C LYS A 33 -15.54 -10.52 -35.79
N TRP A 34 -16.24 -9.40 -35.59
CA TRP A 34 -15.63 -8.17 -35.09
C TRP A 34 -15.75 -8.09 -33.58
N MET A 35 -14.63 -7.89 -32.89
CA MET A 35 -14.61 -7.42 -31.51
C MET A 35 -14.29 -5.92 -31.46
N LEU A 36 -14.94 -5.23 -30.52
CA LEU A 36 -14.69 -3.83 -30.22
C LEU A 36 -13.82 -3.76 -28.97
N VAL A 37 -12.68 -3.08 -29.07
CA VAL A 37 -11.76 -2.87 -27.95
C VAL A 37 -11.69 -1.39 -27.65
N ARG A 38 -11.97 -1.00 -26.41
CA ARG A 38 -11.84 0.37 -25.92
C ARG A 38 -10.72 0.42 -24.87
N GLU A 39 -9.68 1.17 -25.18
CA GLU A 39 -8.59 1.51 -24.27
C GLU A 39 -8.89 2.89 -23.65
N GLN A 40 -8.81 2.99 -22.33
CA GLN A 40 -9.01 4.22 -21.59
C GLN A 40 -7.88 4.40 -20.57
N MET A 41 -7.23 5.56 -20.60
CA MET A 41 -6.22 5.96 -19.63
C MET A 41 -6.69 7.21 -18.89
N GLU A 42 -6.63 7.19 -17.57
CA GLU A 42 -7.03 8.33 -16.73
C GLU A 42 -5.98 8.66 -15.68
N GLU A 43 -5.91 9.93 -15.31
CA GLU A 43 -5.01 10.46 -14.29
C GLU A 43 -5.67 10.31 -12.91
N CYS A 44 -4.92 9.89 -11.88
CA CYS A 44 -5.50 9.62 -10.56
C CYS A 44 -5.23 10.74 -9.55
N THR A 45 -6.26 11.38 -9.00
CA THR A 45 -6.12 12.43 -7.98
C THR A 45 -5.50 11.96 -6.67
N LEU A 46 -5.59 10.66 -6.38
CA LEU A 46 -4.91 10.04 -5.26
C LEU A 46 -3.39 10.16 -5.35
N SER A 47 -2.85 10.47 -6.54
CA SER A 47 -1.45 10.84 -6.73
C SER A 47 -1.03 12.01 -5.82
N PHE A 48 -1.93 12.96 -5.53
CA PHE A 48 -1.64 14.11 -4.66
C PHE A 48 -2.32 13.98 -3.30
N SER A 49 -3.57 13.51 -3.23
CA SER A 49 -4.32 13.52 -1.97
C SER A 49 -3.70 12.58 -0.92
N ILE A 50 -3.26 11.37 -1.31
CA ILE A 50 -2.65 10.41 -0.38
C ILE A 50 -1.31 10.95 0.18
N PRO A 51 -0.35 11.44 -0.64
CA PRO A 51 0.86 12.07 -0.10
C PRO A 51 0.59 13.26 0.81
N LYS A 52 -0.36 14.14 0.48
CA LYS A 52 -0.72 15.28 1.34
C LYS A 52 -1.20 14.82 2.71
N GLN A 53 -2.08 13.82 2.74
CA GLN A 53 -2.58 13.25 4.00
C GLN A 53 -1.47 12.61 4.82
N LEU A 54 -0.57 11.84 4.19
CA LEU A 54 0.58 11.24 4.88
C LEU A 54 1.50 12.28 5.52
N LEU A 55 1.79 13.38 4.81
CA LEU A 55 2.60 14.47 5.34
C LEU A 55 1.88 15.19 6.50
N ALA A 56 0.56 15.37 6.39
CA ALA A 56 -0.26 15.99 7.44
C ALA A 56 -0.38 15.13 8.71
N LEU A 57 -0.43 13.80 8.58
CA LEU A 57 -0.49 12.86 9.71
C LEU A 57 0.68 13.00 10.68
N SER A 58 1.79 13.61 10.25
CA SER A 58 2.93 14.07 11.05
C SER A 58 3.19 13.21 12.31
N VAL A 59 3.45 11.92 12.10
CA VAL A 59 3.71 10.90 13.14
C VAL A 59 4.79 11.32 14.15
N PHE A 60 5.64 12.28 13.79
CA PHE A 60 6.64 12.87 14.65
C PHE A 60 6.10 13.87 15.67
N ILE A 61 4.95 14.52 15.46
CA ILE A 61 4.33 15.43 16.44
C ILE A 61 3.99 14.66 17.71
N CYS A 62 3.36 13.49 17.59
CA CYS A 62 3.09 12.63 18.74
C CYS A 62 4.38 12.23 19.47
N ARG A 63 5.43 11.84 18.74
CA ARG A 63 6.72 11.46 19.36
C ARG A 63 7.40 12.62 20.08
N VAL A 64 7.36 13.82 19.52
CA VAL A 64 7.91 15.03 20.16
C VAL A 64 7.14 15.34 21.44
N GLN A 65 5.81 15.15 21.43
CA GLN A 65 4.99 15.32 22.63
C GLN A 65 5.30 14.26 23.69
N ASP A 66 5.40 12.99 23.31
CA ASP A 66 5.77 11.90 24.23
C ASP A 66 7.13 12.16 24.90
N LEU A 67 8.12 12.66 24.13
CA LEU A 67 9.44 13.01 24.67
C LEU A 67 9.38 14.18 25.68
N LYS A 68 8.51 15.18 25.46
CA LYS A 68 8.29 16.27 26.42
C LYS A 68 7.69 15.75 27.73
N GLU A 69 6.84 14.72 27.65
CA GLU A 69 6.14 14.13 28.79
C GLU A 69 6.99 13.14 29.62
N LEU A 70 8.25 12.88 29.23
CA LEU A 70 9.17 12.00 29.98
C LEU A 70 9.48 12.48 31.40
N GLY A 71 9.21 13.75 31.72
CA GLY A 71 9.53 14.36 33.02
C GLY A 71 11.02 14.71 33.15
N ASP A 72 11.49 14.74 34.39
CA ASP A 72 12.86 15.10 34.73
C ASP A 72 13.84 13.95 34.41
N LEU A 73 14.91 14.29 33.71
CA LEU A 73 15.97 13.36 33.31
C LEU A 73 17.32 13.90 33.80
N SER A 74 18.32 13.02 33.92
CA SER A 74 19.69 13.48 34.22
C SER A 74 20.21 14.39 33.09
N PRO A 75 21.22 15.26 33.35
CA PRO A 75 21.71 16.21 32.35
C PRO A 75 22.11 15.58 31.01
N HIS A 76 22.72 14.40 31.03
CA HIS A 76 23.07 13.63 29.83
C HIS A 76 21.84 13.27 28.99
N TRP A 77 20.83 12.65 29.61
CA TRP A 77 19.62 12.21 28.92
C TRP A 77 18.74 13.38 28.47
N ASP A 78 18.73 14.48 29.23
CA ASP A 78 18.02 15.69 28.84
C ASP A 78 18.65 16.37 27.61
N ASN A 79 19.98 16.39 27.52
CA ASN A 79 20.69 16.87 26.33
C ASN A 79 20.38 16.01 25.10
N LEU A 80 20.41 14.68 25.23
CA LEU A 80 20.02 13.76 24.15
C LEU A 80 18.55 13.93 23.74
N ARG A 81 17.64 14.11 24.71
CA ARG A 81 16.23 14.43 24.45
C ARG A 81 16.11 15.69 23.60
N LYS A 82 16.78 16.78 23.99
CA LYS A 82 16.77 18.04 23.24
C LYS A 82 17.32 17.88 21.82
N GLU A 83 18.40 17.12 21.65
CA GLU A 83 18.98 16.84 20.34
C GLU A 83 18.00 16.05 19.44
N VAL A 84 17.42 14.95 19.96
CA VAL A 84 16.42 14.14 19.23
C VAL A 84 15.19 14.97 18.87
N MET A 85 14.68 15.78 19.80
CA MET A 85 13.54 16.67 19.57
C MET A 85 13.85 17.70 18.47
N THR A 86 15.05 18.27 18.46
CA THR A 86 15.49 19.23 17.44
C THR A 86 15.54 18.56 16.05
N ARG A 87 16.03 17.32 15.98
CA ARG A 87 16.04 16.53 14.72
C ARG A 87 14.63 16.23 14.24
N TYR A 88 13.71 15.80 15.12
CA TYR A 88 12.31 15.60 14.75
C TYR A 88 11.64 16.90 14.29
N ALA A 89 11.88 18.02 14.96
CA ALA A 89 11.37 19.32 14.55
C ALA A 89 11.84 19.72 13.15
N GLY A 90 13.10 19.45 12.80
CA GLY A 90 13.64 19.68 11.45
C GLY A 90 12.91 18.88 10.37
N ILE A 91 12.59 17.60 10.62
CA ILE A 91 11.85 16.78 9.65
C ILE A 91 10.40 17.23 9.52
N ILE A 92 9.76 17.56 10.65
CA ILE A 92 8.40 18.11 10.66
C ILE A 92 8.35 19.39 9.82
N SER A 93 9.29 20.31 10.02
CA SER A 93 9.41 21.54 9.20
C SER A 93 9.57 21.20 7.72
N SER A 94 10.49 20.29 7.38
CA SER A 94 10.68 19.87 5.98
C SER A 94 9.43 19.27 5.35
N TYR A 95 8.63 18.51 6.11
CA TYR A 95 7.38 17.92 5.61
C TYR A 95 6.29 18.98 5.45
N GLN A 96 6.18 19.91 6.39
CA GLN A 96 5.25 21.04 6.33
C GLN A 96 5.57 21.98 5.17
N GLU A 97 6.85 22.28 4.92
CA GLU A 97 7.31 23.03 3.75
C GLU A 97 6.94 22.32 2.45
N THR A 98 7.19 21.01 2.37
CA THR A 98 6.83 20.21 1.19
C THR A 98 5.32 20.20 0.95
N LEU A 99 4.52 20.06 2.02
CA LEU A 99 3.06 20.13 1.96
C LEU A 99 2.59 21.50 1.46
N ALA A 100 3.14 22.58 2.00
CA ALA A 100 2.81 23.95 1.59
C ALA A 100 3.14 24.21 0.11
N GLU A 101 4.28 23.69 -0.38
CA GLU A 101 4.60 23.76 -1.81
C GLU A 101 3.64 22.93 -2.67
N MET A 102 3.22 21.75 -2.20
CA MET A 102 2.24 20.92 -2.89
C MET A 102 0.84 21.54 -2.93
N ASP A 103 0.48 22.38 -1.96
CA ASP A 103 -0.79 23.10 -1.94
C ASP A 103 -0.84 24.28 -2.92
N LYS A 104 0.31 24.79 -3.36
CA LYS A 104 0.40 25.80 -4.43
C LYS A 104 0.16 25.22 -5.83
N ILE A 105 0.19 23.91 -5.98
CA ILE A 105 0.08 23.24 -7.28
C ILE A 105 -1.40 23.06 -7.64
N ASN A 106 -1.84 23.81 -8.65
CA ASN A 106 -3.19 23.72 -9.20
C ASN A 106 -3.19 23.08 -10.60
N GLY A 107 -4.23 22.31 -10.93
CA GLY A 107 -4.46 21.78 -12.27
C GLY A 107 -3.61 20.59 -12.72
N CYS A 108 -2.62 20.17 -11.93
CA CYS A 108 -1.87 18.93 -12.16
C CYS A 108 -2.49 17.77 -11.37
N SER A 109 -2.78 16.69 -12.06
CA SER A 109 -3.41 15.46 -11.52
C SER A 109 -2.40 14.31 -11.33
N PHE A 110 -1.20 14.41 -11.92
CA PHE A 110 -0.10 13.46 -11.77
C PHE A 110 1.26 14.17 -11.84
N LYS A 111 2.33 13.51 -11.37
CA LYS A 111 3.73 13.99 -11.52
C LYS A 111 4.34 13.53 -12.84
N PRO A 112 4.67 14.43 -13.78
CA PRO A 112 5.32 14.07 -15.04
C PRO A 112 6.74 13.51 -14.83
N SER A 113 7.17 12.68 -15.77
CA SER A 113 8.50 12.03 -15.76
C SER A 113 9.67 13.00 -15.89
N CYS A 114 9.48 14.18 -16.50
CA CYS A 114 10.48 15.25 -16.54
C CYS A 114 10.70 15.89 -15.15
N CYS A 115 9.67 15.90 -14.30
CA CYS A 115 9.72 16.44 -12.94
C CYS A 115 10.19 15.41 -11.89
N LYS A 116 10.74 14.25 -12.32
CA LYS A 116 11.14 13.15 -11.40
C LYS A 116 12.07 13.60 -10.28
N ALA A 117 13.01 14.50 -10.60
CA ALA A 117 14.02 15.02 -9.67
C ALA A 117 13.60 16.32 -8.97
N GLN A 118 12.33 16.75 -9.06
CA GLN A 118 11.86 17.94 -8.36
C GLN A 118 11.60 17.64 -6.88
N LYS A 119 12.26 18.37 -5.97
CA LYS A 119 12.16 18.19 -4.52
C LYS A 119 10.72 18.30 -4.00
N SER A 120 10.00 19.36 -4.38
CA SER A 120 8.62 19.59 -3.90
C SER A 120 7.61 18.52 -4.33
N LEU A 121 7.97 17.64 -5.26
CA LEU A 121 7.14 16.53 -5.72
C LEU A 121 7.69 15.16 -5.28
N GLU A 122 8.66 15.10 -4.38
CA GLU A 122 9.37 13.86 -4.08
C GLU A 122 8.44 12.77 -3.51
N PHE A 123 7.40 13.13 -2.74
CA PHE A 123 6.43 12.18 -2.19
C PHE A 123 5.36 11.70 -3.18
N ILE A 124 5.27 12.33 -4.36
CA ILE A 124 4.24 12.08 -5.37
C ILE A 124 4.71 10.98 -6.33
N PRO A 125 3.91 9.94 -6.58
CA PRO A 125 4.27 8.90 -7.52
C PRO A 125 4.39 9.45 -8.95
N ILE A 126 5.45 9.05 -9.65
CA ILE A 126 5.67 9.48 -11.03
C ILE A 126 4.66 8.78 -11.94
N ASN A 127 3.94 9.57 -12.74
CA ASN A 127 3.15 9.06 -13.86
C ASN A 127 2.06 8.04 -13.47
N LEU A 128 1.44 8.21 -12.29
CA LEU A 128 0.34 7.36 -11.82
C LEU A 128 -0.91 7.53 -12.68
N HIS A 129 -1.29 6.47 -13.38
CA HIS A 129 -2.48 6.41 -14.22
C HIS A 129 -3.19 5.08 -14.06
N THR A 130 -4.50 5.09 -14.29
CA THR A 130 -5.26 3.88 -14.56
C THR A 130 -5.27 3.59 -16.05
N GLN A 131 -5.33 2.32 -16.40
CA GLN A 131 -5.42 1.84 -17.76
C GLN A 131 -6.49 0.74 -17.81
N ARG A 132 -7.62 1.04 -18.45
CA ARG A 132 -8.75 0.12 -18.61
C ARG A 132 -8.90 -0.29 -20.06
N MET A 133 -8.92 -1.60 -20.31
CA MET A 133 -9.35 -2.18 -21.58
C MET A 133 -10.73 -2.82 -21.42
N ARG A 134 -11.72 -2.31 -22.15
CA ARG A 134 -13.04 -2.95 -22.28
C ARG A 134 -13.09 -3.67 -23.62
N VAL A 135 -13.52 -4.92 -23.61
CA VAL A 135 -13.67 -5.75 -24.81
C VAL A 135 -15.11 -6.19 -24.95
N THR A 136 -15.71 -5.89 -26.09
CA THR A 136 -17.07 -6.29 -26.45
C THR A 136 -16.99 -7.24 -27.65
N CYS A 137 -17.41 -8.49 -27.44
CA CYS A 137 -17.50 -9.51 -28.49
C CYS A 137 -18.98 -9.84 -28.76
N PRO A 138 -19.35 -10.22 -30.01
CA PRO A 138 -20.69 -10.68 -30.29
C PRO A 138 -21.05 -11.91 -29.45
N LYS A 139 -22.22 -11.88 -28.79
CA LYS A 139 -22.78 -12.98 -27.96
C LYS A 139 -21.98 -13.31 -26.69
N LYS A 140 -21.05 -12.45 -26.24
CA LYS A 140 -20.39 -12.54 -24.93
C LYS A 140 -20.66 -11.28 -24.11
N THR A 141 -20.63 -11.42 -22.79
CA THR A 141 -20.64 -10.27 -21.88
C THR A 141 -19.35 -9.47 -22.06
N ASP A 142 -19.43 -8.16 -21.85
CA ASP A 142 -18.24 -7.32 -21.88
C ASP A 142 -17.22 -7.74 -20.83
N ALA A 143 -15.95 -7.77 -21.22
CA ALA A 143 -14.83 -7.98 -20.30
C ALA A 143 -14.12 -6.66 -20.02
N PHE A 144 -13.62 -6.52 -18.80
CA PHE A 144 -12.88 -5.35 -18.33
C PHE A 144 -11.55 -5.79 -17.76
N TYR A 145 -10.46 -5.17 -18.23
CA TYR A 145 -9.11 -5.43 -17.76
C TYR A 145 -8.47 -4.13 -17.32
N ASP A 146 -8.22 -4.04 -16.02
CA ASP A 146 -7.57 -2.89 -15.42
C ASP A 146 -6.08 -3.18 -15.16
N ILE A 147 -5.26 -2.15 -15.35
CA ILE A 147 -3.85 -2.08 -14.99
C ILE A 147 -3.60 -0.70 -14.40
N ILE A 148 -2.91 -0.63 -13.27
CA ILE A 148 -2.41 0.64 -12.74
C ILE A 148 -0.97 0.81 -13.20
N THR A 149 -0.66 1.94 -13.84
CA THR A 149 0.72 2.24 -14.26
C THR A 149 1.30 3.30 -13.36
N VAL A 150 2.50 3.06 -12.84
CA VAL A 150 3.19 3.99 -11.94
C VAL A 150 4.71 3.83 -12.08
N GLY A 151 5.46 4.93 -12.05
CA GLY A 151 6.91 4.89 -11.99
C GLY A 151 7.36 4.13 -10.74
N ALA A 152 8.51 3.47 -10.82
CA ALA A 152 9.05 2.74 -9.68
C ALA A 152 9.15 3.69 -8.47
N PRO A 153 8.59 3.32 -7.30
CA PRO A 153 8.76 4.07 -6.07
C PRO A 153 10.24 4.29 -5.76
N ALA A 154 10.71 5.55 -5.87
CA ALA A 154 12.13 5.87 -5.77
C ALA A 154 12.38 7.33 -5.38
N ALA A 155 13.43 7.57 -4.59
CA ALA A 155 13.83 8.89 -4.13
C ALA A 155 14.77 9.59 -5.14
N HIS A 156 14.25 9.90 -6.33
CA HIS A 156 15.04 10.47 -7.43
C HIS A 156 15.81 11.75 -7.07
N PHE A 157 15.23 12.63 -6.26
CA PHE A 157 15.89 13.87 -5.83
C PHE A 157 17.13 13.58 -4.96
N GLN A 158 17.10 12.53 -4.16
CA GLN A 158 18.22 12.13 -3.29
C GLN A 158 19.32 11.36 -4.05
N GLY A 159 18.99 10.80 -5.22
CA GLY A 159 19.93 10.07 -6.07
C GLY A 159 20.34 8.68 -5.54
N PHE A 160 21.25 8.03 -6.27
CA PHE A 160 21.59 6.60 -6.10
C PHE A 160 23.09 6.31 -6.06
N LYS A 161 23.96 7.32 -5.94
CA LYS A 161 25.43 7.12 -5.91
C LYS A 161 25.87 6.17 -4.78
N GLY A 162 25.17 6.18 -3.64
CA GLY A 162 25.43 5.30 -2.50
C GLY A 162 24.68 3.96 -2.52
N GLY A 163 23.87 3.68 -3.54
CA GLY A 163 22.82 2.66 -3.53
C GLY A 163 21.46 3.23 -3.13
N GLY A 164 20.44 2.39 -3.19
CA GLY A 164 19.09 2.66 -2.73
C GLY A 164 18.81 2.15 -1.32
N LEU A 165 17.55 2.29 -0.90
CA LEU A 165 17.12 2.20 0.48
C LEU A 165 17.48 0.86 1.14
N HIS A 166 17.26 -0.28 0.47
CA HIS A 166 17.62 -1.59 1.01
C HIS A 166 19.08 -1.64 1.51
N ARG A 167 20.05 -1.32 0.64
CA ARG A 167 21.47 -1.34 0.97
C ARG A 167 21.85 -0.29 2.01
N LEU A 168 21.25 0.88 1.92
CA LEU A 168 21.50 1.95 2.89
C LEU A 168 21.02 1.56 4.29
N LEU A 169 19.87 0.90 4.41
CA LEU A 169 19.37 0.35 5.67
C LEU A 169 20.30 -0.75 6.20
N SER A 170 20.71 -1.70 5.36
CA SER A 170 21.62 -2.78 5.79
C SER A 170 22.97 -2.25 6.29
N ARG A 171 23.55 -1.24 5.62
CA ARG A 171 24.77 -0.56 6.09
C ARG A 171 24.54 0.15 7.42
N TYR A 172 23.44 0.90 7.52
CA TYR A 172 23.09 1.61 8.74
C TYR A 172 22.89 0.66 9.93
N GLU A 173 22.22 -0.49 9.74
CA GLU A 173 22.04 -1.50 10.78
C GLU A 173 23.35 -2.12 11.25
N ALA A 174 24.29 -2.38 10.33
CA ALA A 174 25.63 -2.88 10.66
C ALA A 174 26.43 -1.90 11.53
N GLU A 175 26.30 -0.60 11.27
CA GLU A 175 26.99 0.45 12.01
C GLU A 175 26.29 0.80 13.33
N LYS A 176 24.97 0.57 13.46
CA LYS A 176 24.15 0.91 14.65
C LYS A 176 24.70 0.40 15.97
N LYS A 177 25.37 -0.76 15.98
CA LYS A 177 26.01 -1.32 17.18
C LYS A 177 27.16 -0.44 17.70
N SER A 178 27.95 0.15 16.81
CA SER A 178 29.08 1.03 17.17
C SER A 178 28.60 2.34 17.83
N PHE A 179 27.45 2.88 17.41
CA PHE A 179 26.93 4.14 17.95
C PHE A 179 26.32 4.01 19.35
N SER A 180 25.76 2.85 19.69
CA SER A 180 25.22 2.61 21.03
C SER A 180 26.29 2.82 22.12
N THR A 181 27.51 2.35 21.87
CA THR A 181 28.69 2.55 22.72
C THR A 181 29.14 4.01 22.78
N ALA A 182 29.07 4.76 21.68
CA ALA A 182 29.50 6.16 21.64
C ALA A 182 28.57 7.10 22.43
N TYR A 183 27.25 6.82 22.44
CA TYR A 183 26.25 7.64 23.12
C TYR A 183 25.84 7.12 24.52
N GLN A 184 26.55 6.11 25.03
CA GLN A 184 26.23 5.43 26.31
C GLN A 184 24.76 4.96 26.37
N CYS A 185 24.23 4.54 25.22
CA CYS A 185 22.86 4.05 25.09
C CYS A 185 22.84 2.52 25.08
N ILE A 186 21.78 1.93 25.60
CA ILE A 186 21.57 0.48 25.45
C ILE A 186 21.14 0.23 24.01
N TYR A 187 21.83 -0.67 23.31
CA TYR A 187 21.36 -1.15 22.01
C TYR A 187 20.12 -2.02 22.21
N TYR A 188 18.97 -1.54 21.76
CA TYR A 188 17.77 -2.35 21.62
C TYR A 188 17.68 -2.91 20.19
N SER A 189 17.43 -4.21 20.09
CA SER A 189 17.13 -4.83 18.80
C SER A 189 15.82 -4.27 18.22
N PRO A 190 15.63 -4.30 16.89
CA PRO A 190 14.37 -3.88 16.27
C PRO A 190 13.13 -4.56 16.84
N GLU A 191 13.25 -5.82 17.30
CA GLU A 191 12.16 -6.55 17.96
C GLU A 191 11.80 -5.94 19.32
N HIS A 192 12.78 -5.54 20.12
CA HIS A 192 12.52 -4.89 21.41
C HIS A 192 11.90 -3.50 21.21
N THR A 193 12.35 -2.73 20.21
CA THR A 193 11.77 -1.42 19.93
C THR A 193 10.36 -1.51 19.33
N ALA A 194 10.09 -2.53 18.50
CA ALA A 194 8.74 -2.84 18.02
C ALA A 194 7.79 -3.20 19.18
N LYS A 195 8.23 -4.07 20.11
CA LYS A 195 7.46 -4.40 21.32
C LYS A 195 7.19 -3.17 22.19
N ALA A 196 8.16 -2.27 22.35
CA ALA A 196 7.95 -1.02 23.08
C ALA A 196 6.87 -0.13 22.43
N GLN A 197 6.86 -0.04 21.10
CA GLN A 197 5.83 0.69 20.34
C GLN A 197 4.45 0.03 20.44
N GLU A 198 4.39 -1.31 20.45
CA GLU A 198 3.17 -2.08 20.66
C GLU A 198 2.60 -1.83 22.06
N VAL A 199 3.43 -1.90 23.10
CA VAL A 199 3.04 -1.59 24.48
C VAL A 199 2.47 -0.17 24.56
N LEU A 200 3.15 0.83 24.00
CA LEU A 200 2.64 2.20 23.95
C LEU A 200 1.29 2.30 23.23
N SER A 201 1.08 1.54 22.16
CA SER A 201 -0.19 1.50 21.42
C SER A 201 -1.31 0.86 22.24
N ILE A 202 -1.02 -0.22 22.95
CA ILE A 202 -1.98 -0.89 23.82
C ILE A 202 -2.39 0.05 24.95
N MET A 203 -1.42 0.78 25.51
CA MET A 203 -1.65 1.71 26.62
C MET A 203 -2.51 2.90 26.21
N SER A 204 -2.27 3.49 25.04
CA SER A 204 -3.10 4.59 24.53
C SER A 204 -4.55 4.19 24.27
N LEU A 205 -4.81 2.91 23.99
CA LEU A 205 -6.16 2.34 23.86
C LEU A 205 -6.79 2.02 25.23
N LEU A 206 -6.01 1.44 26.15
CA LEU A 206 -6.52 1.01 27.46
C LEU A 206 -6.84 2.18 28.40
N GLN A 207 -6.03 3.25 28.39
CA GLN A 207 -6.19 4.39 29.29
C GLN A 207 -7.60 5.04 29.22
N PRO A 208 -8.13 5.43 28.04
CA PRO A 208 -9.48 6.00 27.95
C PRO A 208 -10.58 4.96 28.24
N LEU A 209 -10.37 3.69 27.90
CA LEU A 209 -11.32 2.62 28.19
C LEU A 209 -11.48 2.39 29.69
N ILE A 210 -10.36 2.30 30.42
CA ILE A 210 -10.35 2.10 31.87
C ILE A 210 -10.94 3.33 32.56
N THR A 211 -10.57 4.53 32.11
CA THR A 211 -11.14 5.78 32.64
C THR A 211 -12.65 5.80 32.49
N ARG A 212 -13.17 5.51 31.28
CA ARG A 212 -14.61 5.45 31.01
C ARG A 212 -15.32 4.41 31.86
N LEU A 213 -14.78 3.20 31.97
CA LEU A 213 -15.39 2.12 32.74
C LEU A 213 -15.42 2.43 34.24
N VAL A 214 -14.37 3.06 34.75
CA VAL A 214 -14.33 3.53 36.13
C VAL A 214 -15.33 4.67 36.36
N ASP A 215 -15.44 5.63 35.43
CA ASP A 215 -16.40 6.72 35.55
C ASP A 215 -17.85 6.19 35.51
N GLN A 216 -18.12 5.16 34.68
CA GLN A 216 -19.39 4.43 34.69
C GLN A 216 -19.64 3.70 36.02
N LEU A 217 -18.63 3.08 36.62
CA LEU A 217 -18.72 2.46 37.94
C LEU A 217 -19.02 3.48 39.03
N LEU A 218 -18.36 4.63 39.01
CA LEU A 218 -18.55 5.72 39.95
C LEU A 218 -19.94 6.35 39.81
N GLN A 219 -20.40 6.53 38.57
CA GLN A 219 -21.74 7.06 38.28
C GLN A 219 -22.84 6.07 38.69
N ALA A 220 -22.71 4.79 38.34
CA ALA A 220 -23.66 3.75 38.76
C ALA A 220 -23.68 3.58 40.30
N ALA A 221 -22.55 3.78 40.97
CA ALA A 221 -22.49 3.83 42.43
C ALA A 221 -23.27 5.04 42.97
N HIS A 222 -23.03 6.23 42.41
CA HIS A 222 -23.69 7.48 42.81
C HIS A 222 -25.21 7.46 42.59
N GLU A 223 -25.68 6.84 41.50
CA GLU A 223 -27.10 6.67 41.16
C GLU A 223 -27.77 5.50 41.93
N HIS A 224 -27.03 4.82 42.82
CA HIS A 224 -27.50 3.65 43.58
C HIS A 224 -28.05 2.51 42.71
N SER A 225 -27.56 2.38 41.48
CA SER A 225 -28.03 1.41 40.49
C SER A 225 -27.31 0.06 40.62
N SER A 226 -27.92 -0.89 41.33
CA SER A 226 -27.40 -2.28 41.42
C SER A 226 -27.23 -2.99 40.06
N PRO A 227 -28.12 -2.80 39.07
CA PRO A 227 -27.93 -3.35 37.72
C PRO A 227 -26.73 -2.69 37.00
N GLY A 228 -26.64 -1.35 37.04
CA GLY A 228 -25.55 -0.61 36.39
C GLY A 228 -24.17 -0.96 36.95
N LEU A 229 -24.08 -1.21 38.27
CA LEU A 229 -22.83 -1.63 38.90
C LEU A 229 -22.38 -3.03 38.44
N ARG A 230 -23.34 -3.96 38.26
CA ARG A 230 -23.08 -5.31 37.76
C ARG A 230 -22.64 -5.29 36.29
N ASP A 231 -23.32 -4.51 35.47
CA ASP A 231 -23.01 -4.40 34.05
C ASP A 231 -21.63 -3.76 33.83
N ALA A 232 -21.30 -2.70 34.56
CA ALA A 232 -20.00 -2.04 34.47
C ALA A 232 -18.84 -2.95 34.96
N LEU A 233 -19.02 -3.70 36.06
CA LEU A 233 -18.03 -4.67 36.54
C LEU A 233 -17.83 -5.83 35.56
N LYS A 234 -18.92 -6.35 34.98
CA LYS A 234 -18.85 -7.41 33.97
C LYS A 234 -18.13 -6.93 32.72
N HIS A 235 -18.47 -5.73 32.24
CA HIS A 235 -17.85 -5.12 31.06
C HIS A 235 -16.35 -4.83 31.28
N LEU A 236 -15.95 -4.45 32.49
CA LEU A 236 -14.54 -4.32 32.88
C LEU A 236 -13.83 -5.69 32.86
N SER A 237 -14.44 -6.71 33.44
CA SER A 237 -13.88 -8.07 33.48
C SER A 237 -13.69 -8.67 32.08
N ASP A 238 -14.70 -8.53 31.22
CA ASP A 238 -14.66 -9.04 29.85
C ASP A 238 -13.60 -8.32 29.01
N LYS A 239 -13.42 -7.01 29.20
CA LYS A 239 -12.41 -6.23 28.46
C LYS A 239 -10.98 -6.49 28.93
N VAL A 240 -10.77 -6.68 30.24
CA VAL A 240 -9.46 -7.08 30.79
C VAL A 240 -9.06 -8.47 30.28
N ARG A 241 -10.01 -9.43 30.22
CA ARG A 241 -9.77 -10.77 29.65
C ARG A 241 -9.41 -10.75 28.16
N GLN A 242 -9.96 -9.80 27.40
CA GLN A 242 -9.69 -9.68 25.96
C GLN A 242 -8.27 -9.18 25.65
N HIS A 243 -7.60 -8.55 26.61
CA HIS A 243 -6.29 -7.90 26.43
C HIS A 243 -5.16 -8.47 27.30
N SER A 244 -5.43 -9.48 28.12
CA SER A 244 -4.41 -10.11 28.97
C SER A 244 -4.49 -11.64 28.95
N ASN A 245 -3.36 -12.30 28.68
CA ASN A 245 -3.15 -13.73 28.96
C ASN A 245 -3.02 -14.00 30.49
N LEU A 246 -3.60 -13.15 31.33
CA LEU A 246 -3.55 -13.25 32.78
C LEU A 246 -4.89 -13.81 33.28
N SER A 247 -4.86 -15.07 33.70
CA SER A 247 -5.93 -15.69 34.47
C SER A 247 -6.09 -14.95 35.81
N LEU A 248 -7.15 -14.14 35.97
CA LEU A 248 -7.55 -13.70 37.30
C LEU A 248 -8.08 -14.90 38.11
N PRO A 249 -7.82 -14.97 39.42
CA PRO A 249 -8.33 -16.04 40.26
C PRO A 249 -9.86 -16.06 40.25
N SER A 250 -10.43 -17.26 40.21
CA SER A 250 -11.85 -17.60 40.13
C SER A 250 -12.69 -17.26 41.38
N HIS A 251 -12.24 -16.35 42.25
CA HIS A 251 -12.97 -15.95 43.45
C HIS A 251 -13.74 -14.63 43.23
N LEU A 252 -14.82 -14.70 42.45
CA LEU A 252 -15.89 -13.68 42.45
C LEU A 252 -17.24 -14.25 42.89
N SER A 253 -17.25 -15.43 43.52
CA SER A 253 -18.40 -16.05 44.17
C SER A 253 -18.70 -15.45 45.57
N LEU A 254 -18.75 -14.12 45.66
CA LEU A 254 -19.34 -13.41 46.81
C LEU A 254 -20.63 -12.70 46.38
N TYR A 255 -21.51 -13.45 45.73
CA TYR A 255 -22.90 -13.07 45.47
C TYR A 255 -23.81 -13.98 46.27
N SER A 256 -23.98 -13.71 47.57
CA SER A 256 -25.13 -14.24 48.33
C SER A 256 -25.37 -13.60 49.70
N SER A 257 -24.51 -12.72 50.21
CA SER A 257 -24.80 -12.03 51.47
C SER A 257 -24.11 -10.67 51.55
N LEU A 258 -24.79 -9.61 51.08
CA LEU A 258 -24.39 -8.22 51.34
C LEU A 258 -25.39 -7.60 52.32
N PRO A 259 -24.99 -7.28 53.57
CA PRO A 259 -25.76 -6.42 54.44
C PRO A 259 -25.76 -4.99 53.86
N GLN A 260 -26.94 -4.36 53.86
CA GLN A 260 -27.21 -2.93 53.60
C GLN A 260 -26.38 -2.26 52.49
N ALA A 261 -27.01 -2.03 51.33
CA ALA A 261 -26.46 -1.39 50.13
C ALA A 261 -25.68 -0.07 50.38
N ALA A 262 -25.94 0.64 51.47
CA ALA A 262 -25.22 1.85 51.87
C ALA A 262 -23.79 1.60 52.39
N ALA A 263 -23.51 0.45 53.02
CA ALA A 263 -22.19 0.10 53.57
C ALA A 263 -21.20 -0.33 52.48
N VAL A 264 -21.70 -1.07 51.48
CA VAL A 264 -20.97 -1.49 50.28
C VAL A 264 -20.55 -0.27 49.46
N HIS A 265 -21.45 0.72 49.34
CA HIS A 265 -21.23 1.96 48.60
C HIS A 265 -20.10 2.83 49.19
N LYS A 266 -20.06 3.00 50.52
CA LYS A 266 -19.01 3.79 51.20
C LYS A 266 -17.61 3.17 51.10
N GLN A 267 -17.51 1.84 50.94
CA GLN A 267 -16.24 1.13 50.85
C GLN A 267 -15.78 0.91 49.40
N LEU A 268 -16.71 0.74 48.46
CA LEU A 268 -16.38 0.43 47.06
C LEU A 268 -15.85 1.65 46.30
N CYS A 269 -16.42 2.84 46.48
CA CYS A 269 -15.95 4.04 45.77
C CYS A 269 -14.46 4.34 46.05
N PRO A 270 -13.97 4.37 47.31
CA PRO A 270 -12.54 4.54 47.58
C PRO A 270 -11.65 3.43 47.01
N LEU A 271 -12.16 2.20 46.88
CA LEU A 271 -11.42 1.08 46.28
C LEU A 271 -11.33 1.21 44.76
N VAL A 272 -12.43 1.58 44.10
CA VAL A 272 -12.50 1.80 42.65
C VAL A 272 -11.66 3.03 42.27
N THR A 273 -11.71 4.11 43.05
CA THR A 273 -10.83 5.26 42.86
C THR A 273 -9.37 4.88 43.06
N ARG A 274 -9.00 4.16 44.12
CA ARG A 274 -7.62 3.70 44.30
C ARG A 274 -7.15 2.77 43.18
N LEU A 275 -8.01 1.87 42.70
CA LEU A 275 -7.68 1.02 41.56
C LEU A 275 -7.46 1.86 40.29
N LYS A 276 -8.30 2.87 40.04
CA LYS A 276 -8.10 3.85 38.96
C LYS A 276 -6.73 4.49 39.07
N ASP A 277 -6.41 5.03 40.25
CA ASP A 277 -5.15 5.75 40.48
C ASP A 277 -3.95 4.82 40.28
N CYS A 278 -3.99 3.61 40.82
CA CYS A 278 -2.93 2.61 40.63
C CYS A 278 -2.76 2.21 39.15
N VAL A 279 -3.86 1.97 38.43
CA VAL A 279 -3.79 1.62 37.01
C VAL A 279 -3.27 2.78 36.18
N MET A 280 -3.72 4.00 36.45
CA MET A 280 -3.21 5.21 35.80
C MET A 280 -1.73 5.41 36.10
N GLU A 281 -1.27 5.15 37.32
CA GLU A 281 0.15 5.26 37.68
C GLU A 281 1.00 4.21 36.95
N VAL A 282 0.54 2.95 36.86
CA VAL A 282 1.22 1.90 36.10
C VAL A 282 1.26 2.25 34.62
N VAL A 283 0.17 2.78 34.07
CA VAL A 283 0.11 3.24 32.68
C VAL A 283 1.10 4.40 32.45
N GLU A 284 1.14 5.40 33.31
CA GLU A 284 2.10 6.50 33.16
C GLU A 284 3.55 6.03 33.29
N LYS A 285 3.84 5.13 34.25
CA LYS A 285 5.19 4.56 34.43
C LYS A 285 5.64 3.76 33.22
N ALA A 286 4.78 2.88 32.69
CA ALA A 286 5.13 2.11 31.51
C ALA A 286 5.20 2.99 30.24
N LYS A 287 4.37 4.04 30.12
CA LYS A 287 4.46 5.01 29.02
C LYS A 287 5.82 5.70 29.05
N ARG A 288 6.23 6.25 30.20
CA ARG A 288 7.54 6.89 30.37
C ARG A 288 8.69 5.92 30.10
N ALA A 289 8.63 4.70 30.63
CA ALA A 289 9.67 3.69 30.41
C ALA A 289 9.83 3.33 28.93
N MET A 290 8.72 3.05 28.23
CA MET A 290 8.76 2.73 26.80
C MET A 290 9.20 3.94 25.96
N THR A 291 8.73 5.15 26.27
CA THR A 291 9.19 6.38 25.60
C THR A 291 10.69 6.59 25.83
N PHE A 292 11.23 6.24 27.00
CA PHE A 292 12.66 6.34 27.28
C PHE A 292 13.48 5.31 26.47
N VAL A 293 12.96 4.10 26.25
CA VAL A 293 13.55 3.12 25.32
C VAL A 293 13.59 3.69 23.90
N LEU A 294 12.51 4.33 23.45
CA LEU A 294 12.45 4.96 22.12
C LEU A 294 13.36 6.20 22.00
N LEU A 295 13.56 6.95 23.08
CA LEU A 295 14.56 8.03 23.14
C LEU A 295 15.97 7.48 22.91
N GLN A 296 16.34 6.39 23.59
CA GLN A 296 17.64 5.75 23.42
C GLN A 296 17.85 5.26 21.99
N GLU A 297 16.83 4.66 21.39
CA GLU A 297 16.86 4.25 19.98
C GLU A 297 17.10 5.46 19.06
N ALA A 298 16.33 6.54 19.24
CA ALA A 298 16.40 7.73 18.41
C ALA A 298 17.71 8.51 18.59
N ALA A 299 18.29 8.51 19.79
CA ALA A 299 19.60 9.09 20.08
C ALA A 299 20.71 8.35 19.32
N CYS A 300 20.64 7.01 19.29
CA CYS A 300 21.57 6.17 18.52
C CYS A 300 21.42 6.31 17.00
N SER A 301 20.32 6.90 16.53
CA SER A 301 20.16 7.27 15.12
C SER A 301 20.88 8.58 14.83
N ILE A 302 22.10 8.49 14.28
CA ILE A 302 22.83 9.62 13.65
C ILE A 302 21.87 10.39 12.70
N PRO A 303 22.11 11.68 12.35
CA PRO A 303 21.45 12.35 11.22
C PRO A 303 21.18 11.47 9.98
N GLN A 304 22.07 10.51 9.67
CA GLN A 304 21.89 9.53 8.61
C GLN A 304 20.58 8.70 8.75
N GLY A 305 20.22 8.25 9.95
CA GLY A 305 19.02 7.45 10.20
C GLY A 305 17.73 8.21 9.89
N PHE A 306 17.72 9.53 10.14
CA PHE A 306 16.58 10.39 9.81
C PHE A 306 16.44 10.63 8.30
N LEU A 307 17.56 10.77 7.58
CA LEU A 307 17.55 10.85 6.11
C LEU A 307 17.03 9.54 5.48
N LEU A 308 17.42 8.38 6.05
CA LEU A 308 16.89 7.09 5.62
C LEU A 308 15.40 6.95 5.92
N GLN A 309 14.95 7.46 7.07
CA GLN A 309 13.52 7.49 7.38
C GLN A 309 12.75 8.36 6.38
N GLN A 310 13.28 9.53 6.02
CA GLN A 310 12.66 10.38 5.00
C GLN A 310 12.62 9.67 3.64
N ARG A 311 13.71 9.03 3.21
CA ARG A 311 13.75 8.23 1.98
C ARG A 311 12.70 7.12 1.98
N ARG A 312 12.53 6.43 3.12
CA ARG A 312 11.52 5.39 3.32
C ARG A 312 10.10 5.95 3.25
N ASP A 313 9.84 7.08 3.91
CA ASP A 313 8.53 7.75 3.88
C ASP A 313 8.18 8.21 2.45
N ILE A 314 9.16 8.68 1.67
CA ILE A 314 8.99 9.07 0.25
C ILE A 314 8.55 7.88 -0.59
N VAL A 315 9.31 6.78 -0.56
CA VAL A 315 9.01 5.61 -1.41
C VAL A 315 7.73 4.92 -0.97
N PHE A 316 7.44 4.90 0.33
CA PHE A 316 6.19 4.41 0.88
C PHE A 316 5.00 5.26 0.43
N SER A 317 5.12 6.59 0.47
CA SER A 317 4.07 7.51 0.01
C SER A 317 3.71 7.27 -1.46
N GLN A 318 4.72 7.15 -2.33
CA GLN A 318 4.52 6.85 -3.74
C GLN A 318 3.84 5.49 -3.95
N ALA A 319 4.26 4.46 -3.20
CA ALA A 319 3.69 3.12 -3.27
C ALA A 319 2.25 3.07 -2.74
N LEU A 320 1.95 3.76 -1.63
CA LEU A 320 0.61 3.80 -1.02
C LEU A 320 -0.39 4.50 -1.92
N ALA A 321 -0.01 5.61 -2.54
CA ALA A 321 -0.86 6.32 -3.50
C ALA A 321 -1.24 5.42 -4.69
N ALA A 322 -0.28 4.64 -5.21
CA ALA A 322 -0.56 3.64 -6.24
C ALA A 322 -1.49 2.54 -5.72
N LEU A 323 -1.21 1.97 -4.54
CA LEU A 323 -2.03 0.91 -3.95
C LEU A 323 -3.47 1.36 -3.72
N ALA A 324 -3.68 2.54 -3.14
CA ALA A 324 -5.00 3.12 -2.91
C ALA A 324 -5.76 3.31 -4.23
N CYS A 325 -5.09 3.84 -5.26
CA CYS A 325 -5.64 3.95 -6.62
C CYS A 325 -6.12 2.60 -7.16
N GLY A 326 -5.28 1.56 -7.07
CA GLY A 326 -5.63 0.23 -7.52
C GLY A 326 -6.73 -0.44 -6.69
N PHE A 327 -6.72 -0.25 -5.38
CA PHE A 327 -7.73 -0.80 -4.48
C PHE A 327 -9.10 -0.18 -4.75
N VAL A 328 -9.18 1.15 -4.85
CA VAL A 328 -10.41 1.86 -5.20
C VAL A 328 -10.94 1.37 -6.55
N MET A 329 -10.09 1.31 -7.58
CA MET A 329 -10.50 0.81 -8.90
C MET A 329 -11.05 -0.62 -8.83
N ARG A 330 -10.35 -1.52 -8.12
CA ARG A 330 -10.74 -2.93 -8.02
C ARG A 330 -12.01 -3.12 -7.19
N LEU A 331 -12.19 -2.35 -6.11
CA LEU A 331 -13.38 -2.36 -5.28
C LEU A 331 -14.61 -1.99 -6.10
N TYR A 332 -14.58 -0.84 -6.78
CA TYR A 332 -15.70 -0.40 -7.63
C TYR A 332 -15.99 -1.38 -8.77
N ALA A 333 -14.96 -2.00 -9.36
CA ALA A 333 -15.14 -3.01 -10.41
C ALA A 333 -15.75 -4.32 -9.89
N GLY A 334 -15.48 -4.72 -8.65
CA GLY A 334 -15.94 -5.97 -8.04
C GLY A 334 -17.18 -5.86 -7.16
N MET A 335 -17.73 -4.65 -6.98
CA MET A 335 -18.72 -4.38 -5.94
C MET A 335 -20.06 -5.10 -6.10
N GLN A 336 -20.35 -5.62 -7.30
CA GLN A 336 -21.55 -6.43 -7.57
C GLN A 336 -21.24 -7.93 -7.61
N ASP A 337 -19.97 -8.31 -7.54
CA ASP A 337 -19.51 -9.68 -7.53
C ASP A 337 -19.44 -10.20 -6.09
N LYS A 338 -20.40 -11.07 -5.75
CA LYS A 338 -20.49 -11.68 -4.42
C LYS A 338 -19.28 -12.56 -4.10
N GLY A 339 -18.70 -13.22 -5.10
CA GLY A 339 -17.49 -14.04 -4.95
C GLY A 339 -16.28 -13.17 -4.60
N PHE A 340 -16.12 -12.06 -5.32
CA PHE A 340 -15.10 -11.05 -5.00
C PHE A 340 -15.26 -10.47 -3.60
N LEU A 341 -16.46 -10.04 -3.22
CA LEU A 341 -16.70 -9.46 -1.89
C LEU A 341 -16.42 -10.47 -0.78
N ARG A 342 -16.82 -11.73 -0.97
CA ARG A 342 -16.51 -12.83 -0.05
C ARG A 342 -15.01 -13.05 0.09
N GLN A 343 -14.26 -13.09 -1.01
CA GLN A 343 -12.80 -13.16 -0.98
C GLN A 343 -12.19 -11.97 -0.22
N LEU A 344 -12.68 -10.76 -0.50
CA LEU A 344 -12.16 -9.51 0.04
C LEU A 344 -12.21 -9.48 1.57
N HIS A 345 -13.32 -9.89 2.22
CA HIS A 345 -13.44 -9.84 3.68
C HIS A 345 -12.93 -11.09 4.41
N LEU A 346 -12.87 -12.26 3.75
CA LEU A 346 -12.37 -13.50 4.36
C LEU A 346 -10.85 -13.63 4.28
N VAL A 347 -10.25 -13.17 3.17
CA VAL A 347 -8.83 -13.38 2.87
C VAL A 347 -8.12 -12.07 2.60
N GLY A 348 -8.69 -11.23 1.73
CA GLY A 348 -8.05 -10.02 1.20
C GLY A 348 -7.71 -10.16 -0.29
N LEU A 349 -6.86 -9.27 -0.80
CA LEU A 349 -6.47 -9.23 -2.21
C LEU A 349 -4.96 -9.34 -2.38
N VAL A 350 -4.50 -9.93 -3.48
CA VAL A 350 -3.11 -9.78 -3.92
C VAL A 350 -2.97 -8.50 -4.75
N ALA A 351 -1.89 -7.76 -4.54
CA ALA A 351 -1.49 -6.62 -5.37
C ALA A 351 -0.15 -6.95 -6.04
N GLN A 352 -0.19 -7.30 -7.32
CA GLN A 352 1.00 -7.73 -8.05
C GLN A 352 1.63 -6.56 -8.81
N PHE A 353 2.83 -6.19 -8.38
CA PHE A 353 3.69 -5.18 -8.98
C PHE A 353 4.68 -5.82 -9.94
N GLU A 354 4.55 -5.51 -11.22
CA GLU A 354 5.59 -5.76 -12.21
C GLU A 354 6.55 -4.59 -12.29
N SER A 355 7.85 -4.88 -12.26
CA SER A 355 8.92 -3.91 -12.49
C SER A 355 9.80 -4.33 -13.67
N LEU A 356 10.09 -3.36 -14.54
CA LEU A 356 10.98 -3.49 -15.70
C LEU A 356 12.34 -2.81 -15.46
N LEU A 357 12.68 -2.52 -14.20
CA LEU A 357 13.96 -1.93 -13.82
C LEU A 357 15.10 -2.91 -14.08
N SER A 358 16.21 -2.36 -14.58
CA SER A 358 17.44 -3.12 -14.70
C SER A 358 18.19 -3.17 -13.37
N THR A 359 18.94 -4.25 -13.15
CA THR A 359 19.89 -4.36 -12.04
C THR A 359 21.23 -3.75 -12.42
N TYR A 360 21.24 -2.53 -12.93
CA TYR A 360 22.46 -1.81 -13.28
C TYR A 360 22.34 -0.30 -13.04
N SER A 361 23.47 0.34 -12.69
CA SER A 361 23.55 1.80 -12.50
C SER A 361 22.47 2.32 -11.53
N GLU A 362 21.86 3.47 -11.82
CA GLU A 362 20.83 4.08 -10.97
C GLU A 362 19.58 3.21 -10.79
N GLU A 363 19.22 2.38 -11.79
CA GLU A 363 18.01 1.54 -11.70
C GLU A 363 18.16 0.44 -10.66
N PHE A 364 19.39 0.02 -10.34
CA PHE A 364 19.65 -0.88 -9.21
C PHE A 364 19.21 -0.25 -7.89
N GLY A 365 19.60 1.02 -7.66
CA GLY A 365 19.19 1.75 -6.47
C GLY A 365 17.69 2.07 -6.43
N MET A 366 17.06 2.27 -7.60
CA MET A 366 15.59 2.40 -7.68
C MET A 366 14.89 1.09 -7.31
N LEU A 367 15.46 -0.06 -7.68
CA LEU A 367 14.90 -1.36 -7.31
C LEU A 367 15.05 -1.62 -5.80
N GLU A 368 16.17 -1.21 -5.20
CA GLU A 368 16.38 -1.25 -3.74
C GLU A 368 15.41 -0.34 -2.98
N ASP A 369 15.03 0.81 -3.54
CA ASP A 369 13.97 1.69 -3.01
C ASP A 369 12.59 1.02 -3.12
N MET A 370 12.27 0.52 -4.32
CA MET A 370 10.98 -0.07 -4.67
C MET A 370 10.68 -1.35 -3.86
N GLU A 371 11.67 -2.21 -3.64
CA GLU A 371 11.55 -3.42 -2.81
C GLU A 371 11.06 -3.07 -1.40
N VAL A 372 11.68 -2.09 -0.76
CA VAL A 372 11.33 -1.67 0.61
C VAL A 372 9.98 -0.97 0.61
N GLY A 373 9.74 -0.03 -0.30
CA GLY A 373 8.49 0.72 -0.38
C GLY A 373 7.26 -0.17 -0.59
N ILE A 374 7.37 -1.19 -1.47
CA ILE A 374 6.29 -2.15 -1.71
C ILE A 374 6.15 -3.14 -0.55
N SER A 375 7.26 -3.62 0.03
CA SER A 375 7.20 -4.51 1.18
C SER A 375 6.52 -3.84 2.39
N ASP A 376 6.66 -2.54 2.57
CA ASP A 376 6.03 -1.80 3.66
C ASP A 376 4.51 -1.66 3.52
N LEU A 377 3.96 -1.88 2.31
CA LEU A 377 2.51 -1.89 2.08
C LEU A 377 1.78 -3.00 2.85
N GLN A 378 2.49 -4.04 3.33
CA GLN A 378 1.92 -5.08 4.20
C GLN A 378 1.37 -4.52 5.53
N ARG A 379 1.78 -3.30 5.90
CA ARG A 379 1.31 -2.58 7.11
C ARG A 379 0.03 -1.78 6.88
N VAL A 380 -0.50 -1.83 5.66
CA VAL A 380 -1.66 -1.05 5.24
C VAL A 380 -2.89 -1.95 5.23
N MET A 381 -3.93 -1.49 5.91
CA MET A 381 -5.25 -2.10 5.93
C MET A 381 -6.24 -1.16 5.24
N PHE A 382 -7.25 -1.71 4.59
CA PHE A 382 -8.35 -0.94 4.03
C PHE A 382 -9.60 -1.11 4.87
N LYS A 383 -10.41 -0.07 4.99
CA LYS A 383 -11.71 -0.12 5.63
C LYS A 383 -12.72 0.59 4.74
N ILE A 384 -13.84 -0.06 4.45
CA ILE A 384 -14.90 0.59 3.66
C ILE A 384 -15.84 1.29 4.65
N THR A 385 -16.17 2.55 4.39
CA THR A 385 -17.02 3.37 5.25
C THR A 385 -18.20 3.96 4.48
N GLU A 386 -19.25 4.33 5.19
CA GLU A 386 -20.34 5.12 4.60
C GLU A 386 -19.89 6.58 4.48
N ALA A 387 -20.05 7.18 3.30
CA ALA A 387 -19.78 8.59 3.09
C ALA A 387 -20.78 9.47 3.87
N LYS A 388 -20.32 10.62 4.37
CA LYS A 388 -21.18 11.57 5.11
C LYS A 388 -22.26 12.18 4.22
N SER A 389 -21.92 12.42 2.95
CA SER A 389 -22.80 12.93 1.92
C SER A 389 -22.38 12.34 0.56
N ASP A 390 -23.18 12.61 -0.47
CA ASP A 390 -22.80 12.29 -1.85
C ASP A 390 -21.88 13.37 -2.46
N ASP A 391 -21.44 14.37 -1.67
CA ASP A 391 -20.48 15.37 -2.12
C ASP A 391 -19.12 14.75 -2.37
N LEU A 392 -18.47 15.21 -3.44
CA LEU A 392 -17.22 14.66 -3.93
C LEU A 392 -16.11 14.68 -2.86
N SER A 393 -16.01 15.73 -2.05
CA SER A 393 -15.01 15.81 -0.97
C SER A 393 -15.16 14.70 0.07
N ASP A 394 -16.39 14.26 0.35
CA ASP A 394 -16.68 13.22 1.34
C ASP A 394 -16.43 11.80 0.82
N LEU A 395 -16.17 11.66 -0.49
CA LEU A 395 -15.82 10.41 -1.15
C LEU A 395 -14.30 10.18 -1.25
N GLN A 396 -13.45 11.15 -0.86
CA GLN A 396 -12.00 10.95 -0.88
C GLN A 396 -11.55 9.89 0.16
N PRO A 397 -10.67 8.95 -0.23
CA PRO A 397 -10.03 8.06 0.73
C PRO A 397 -9.28 8.84 1.81
N LEU A 398 -9.40 8.39 3.05
CA LEU A 398 -8.74 8.98 4.21
C LEU A 398 -7.66 8.05 4.75
N VAL A 399 -6.44 8.54 4.88
CA VAL A 399 -5.32 7.82 5.50
C VAL A 399 -5.29 8.17 6.98
N CYS A 400 -5.34 7.14 7.82
CA CYS A 400 -5.29 7.23 9.27
C CYS A 400 -4.20 6.28 9.82
N GLY A 401 -3.78 6.52 11.06
CA GLY A 401 -2.89 5.62 11.79
C GLY A 401 -1.45 6.12 11.88
N ARG A 402 -0.52 5.17 12.02
CA ARG A 402 0.91 5.42 12.31
C ARG A 402 1.79 4.59 11.38
N ARG A 403 3.10 4.83 11.38
CA ARG A 403 4.07 4.16 10.48
C ARG A 403 4.06 2.63 10.52
N ASP A 404 3.75 2.07 11.68
CA ASP A 404 3.65 0.65 11.95
C ASP A 404 2.32 0.05 11.46
N HIS A 405 1.26 0.85 11.40
CA HIS A 405 -0.06 0.42 10.98
C HIS A 405 -0.88 1.57 10.41
N PHE A 406 -1.10 1.56 9.10
CA PHE A 406 -1.95 2.52 8.40
C PHE A 406 -3.29 1.90 8.07
N THR A 407 -4.35 2.69 8.18
CA THR A 407 -5.67 2.34 7.65
C THR A 407 -6.04 3.36 6.58
N VAL A 408 -6.42 2.87 5.39
CA VAL A 408 -7.03 3.68 4.33
C VAL A 408 -8.53 3.44 4.37
N GLU A 409 -9.27 4.43 4.85
CA GLU A 409 -10.72 4.43 4.83
C GLU A 409 -11.21 4.84 3.43
N VAL A 410 -12.06 4.02 2.82
CA VAL A 410 -12.63 4.23 1.49
C VAL A 410 -14.13 4.48 1.65
N PRO A 411 -14.56 5.75 1.69
CA PRO A 411 -15.97 6.09 1.79
C PRO A 411 -16.71 5.76 0.49
N LEU A 412 -17.89 5.16 0.62
CA LEU A 412 -18.79 4.86 -0.49
C LEU A 412 -20.13 5.59 -0.30
N PRO A 413 -20.80 5.97 -1.40
CA PRO A 413 -22.14 6.55 -1.33
C PRO A 413 -23.08 5.65 -0.55
N LYS A 414 -24.02 6.26 0.18
CA LYS A 414 -24.94 5.56 1.06
C LYS A 414 -25.62 4.36 0.39
N LEU A 415 -26.23 4.58 -0.78
CA LEU A 415 -26.94 3.52 -1.51
C LEU A 415 -26.04 2.34 -1.86
N VAL A 416 -24.79 2.61 -2.20
CA VAL A 416 -23.79 1.61 -2.55
C VAL A 416 -23.34 0.85 -1.30
N PHE A 417 -23.00 1.56 -0.22
CA PHE A 417 -22.51 0.97 1.02
C PHE A 417 -23.50 -0.04 1.60
N HIS A 418 -24.80 0.24 1.53
CA HIS A 418 -25.85 -0.64 2.04
C HIS A 418 -25.97 -1.98 1.28
N THR A 419 -25.40 -2.10 0.07
CA THR A 419 -25.38 -3.35 -0.71
C THR A 419 -24.26 -4.31 -0.31
N LEU A 420 -23.33 -3.88 0.53
CA LEU A 420 -22.18 -4.67 0.95
C LEU A 420 -22.55 -5.72 2.03
N PRO A 421 -21.75 -6.80 2.18
CA PRO A 421 -21.86 -7.75 3.28
C PRO A 421 -21.78 -7.07 4.65
N GLU A 422 -22.46 -7.65 5.65
CA GLU A 422 -22.50 -7.09 7.02
C GLU A 422 -21.11 -6.96 7.62
N GLU A 423 -20.21 -7.92 7.39
CA GLU A 423 -18.85 -7.88 7.93
C GLU A 423 -18.11 -6.61 7.47
N ILE A 424 -18.28 -6.24 6.19
CA ILE A 424 -17.67 -5.03 5.64
C ILE A 424 -18.33 -3.78 6.23
N LYS A 425 -19.66 -3.77 6.37
CA LYS A 425 -20.40 -2.65 6.94
C LYS A 425 -20.10 -2.41 8.41
N GLU A 426 -19.82 -3.47 9.17
CA GLU A 426 -19.35 -3.44 10.57
C GLU A 426 -17.89 -2.94 10.70
N GLY A 427 -17.23 -2.64 9.59
CA GLY A 427 -15.90 -2.04 9.58
C GLY A 427 -14.75 -3.05 9.60
N LYS A 428 -14.96 -4.26 9.05
CA LYS A 428 -13.89 -5.25 8.86
C LYS A 428 -12.69 -4.62 8.14
N LEU A 429 -11.51 -4.79 8.73
CA LEU A 429 -10.25 -4.41 8.10
C LEU A 429 -9.87 -5.43 7.02
N LEU A 430 -9.62 -4.93 5.82
CA LEU A 430 -9.36 -5.67 4.60
C LEU A 430 -7.87 -5.66 4.29
N ARG A 431 -7.29 -6.86 4.10
CA ARG A 431 -5.85 -7.04 3.84
C ARG A 431 -5.54 -6.93 2.35
N VAL A 432 -4.36 -6.39 2.04
CA VAL A 432 -3.76 -6.50 0.71
C VAL A 432 -2.36 -7.08 0.83
N PHE A 433 -2.04 -8.07 0.00
CA PHE A 433 -0.77 -8.76 -0.05
C PHE A 433 0.05 -8.24 -1.24
N PRO A 434 0.97 -7.30 -1.03
CA PRO A 434 1.82 -6.79 -2.10
C PRO A 434 2.85 -7.85 -2.51
N VAL A 435 2.96 -8.11 -3.82
CA VAL A 435 4.01 -8.98 -4.38
C VAL A 435 4.71 -8.26 -5.54
N LEU A 436 6.05 -8.23 -5.52
CA LEU A 436 6.89 -7.59 -6.53
C LEU A 436 7.64 -8.63 -7.36
N PHE A 437 7.47 -8.57 -8.68
CA PHE A 437 8.29 -9.33 -9.64
C PHE A 437 9.04 -8.36 -10.56
N ASN A 438 10.36 -8.51 -10.65
CA ASN A 438 11.23 -7.66 -11.46
C ASN A 438 11.92 -8.47 -12.57
N VAL A 439 11.88 -7.96 -13.80
CA VAL A 439 12.73 -8.41 -14.90
C VAL A 439 13.13 -7.20 -15.74
N GLY A 440 14.42 -6.84 -15.71
CA GLY A 440 14.95 -5.83 -16.61
C GLY A 440 14.87 -6.27 -18.09
N ILE A 441 14.47 -5.38 -18.98
CA ILE A 441 14.34 -5.72 -20.43
C ILE A 441 15.33 -4.97 -21.33
N ASN A 442 15.96 -3.90 -20.83
CA ASN A 442 16.76 -2.98 -21.61
C ASN A 442 18.23 -3.42 -21.77
N GLU A 443 19.04 -2.61 -22.43
CA GLU A 443 20.48 -2.80 -22.62
C GLU A 443 21.24 -2.86 -21.29
N GLN A 444 20.84 -2.06 -20.30
CA GLN A 444 21.45 -2.06 -18.98
C GLN A 444 21.25 -3.40 -18.27
N GLN A 445 20.11 -4.07 -18.47
CA GLN A 445 19.95 -5.44 -17.99
C GLN A 445 20.89 -6.42 -18.70
N THR A 446 21.13 -6.27 -20.01
CA THR A 446 22.11 -7.12 -20.71
C THR A 446 23.51 -6.96 -20.11
N ILE A 447 23.87 -5.74 -19.71
CA ILE A 447 25.15 -5.47 -19.03
C ILE A 447 25.17 -6.13 -17.66
N ALA A 448 24.09 -5.99 -16.87
CA ALA A 448 23.98 -6.64 -15.56
C ALA A 448 24.13 -8.16 -15.64
N GLU A 449 23.44 -8.82 -16.59
CA GLU A 449 23.52 -10.27 -16.76
C GLU A 449 24.89 -10.79 -17.20
N ARG A 450 25.68 -9.94 -17.87
CA ARG A 450 27.02 -10.33 -18.37
C ARG A 450 28.14 -9.98 -17.40
N PHE A 451 28.04 -8.85 -16.72
CA PHE A 451 29.14 -8.23 -15.99
C PHE A 451 28.76 -7.66 -14.62
N GLY A 452 27.47 -7.65 -14.28
CA GLY A 452 26.96 -7.07 -13.05
C GLY A 452 26.37 -8.10 -12.10
N ASP A 453 25.54 -7.60 -11.18
CA ASP A 453 24.85 -8.39 -10.18
C ASP A 453 23.34 -8.44 -10.48
N ILE A 454 22.79 -9.65 -10.48
CA ILE A 454 21.36 -9.92 -10.64
C ILE A 454 20.73 -10.54 -9.38
N SER A 455 21.51 -10.79 -8.33
CA SER A 455 21.08 -11.46 -7.10
C SER A 455 19.92 -10.76 -6.41
N LEU A 456 19.89 -9.42 -6.44
CA LEU A 456 18.77 -8.63 -5.92
C LEU A 456 17.45 -9.00 -6.60
N GLN A 457 17.47 -9.10 -7.93
CA GLN A 457 16.29 -9.48 -8.71
C GLN A 457 15.85 -10.92 -8.40
N GLU A 458 16.79 -11.86 -8.36
CA GLU A 458 16.53 -13.27 -8.04
C GLU A 458 15.90 -13.41 -6.65
N ARG A 459 16.48 -12.74 -5.64
CA ARG A 459 15.97 -12.72 -4.26
C ARG A 459 14.56 -12.12 -4.19
N ILE A 460 14.33 -10.98 -4.85
CA ILE A 460 13.01 -10.34 -4.90
C ILE A 460 11.99 -11.32 -5.49
N ASN A 461 12.27 -11.90 -6.66
CA ASN A 461 11.34 -12.79 -7.34
C ASN A 461 11.07 -14.06 -6.54
N GLN A 462 12.09 -14.66 -5.92
CA GLN A 462 11.96 -15.85 -5.07
C GLN A 462 11.07 -15.59 -3.84
N LYS A 463 11.36 -14.53 -3.07
CA LYS A 463 10.58 -14.17 -1.88
C LYS A 463 9.11 -13.88 -2.21
N ASN A 464 8.87 -13.19 -3.33
CA ASN A 464 7.51 -12.82 -3.75
C ASN A 464 6.74 -13.99 -4.36
N PHE A 465 7.43 -14.98 -4.95
CA PHE A 465 6.81 -16.25 -5.33
C PHE A 465 6.29 -17.01 -4.10
N GLU A 466 7.11 -17.16 -3.05
CA GLU A 466 6.72 -17.80 -1.80
C GLU A 466 5.51 -17.10 -1.14
N THR A 467 5.51 -15.76 -1.17
CA THR A 467 4.38 -14.96 -0.66
C THR A 467 3.10 -15.20 -1.46
N LEU A 468 3.20 -15.26 -2.79
CA LEU A 468 2.06 -15.51 -3.68
C LEU A 468 1.49 -16.92 -3.49
N GLU A 469 2.36 -17.93 -3.34
CA GLU A 469 1.97 -19.32 -3.08
C GLU A 469 1.26 -19.45 -1.73
N ALA A 470 1.80 -18.83 -0.67
CA ALA A 470 1.18 -18.80 0.64
C ALA A 470 -0.19 -18.11 0.63
N TYR A 471 -0.33 -17.02 -0.12
CA TYR A 471 -1.63 -16.36 -0.33
C TYR A 471 -2.63 -17.29 -1.04
N TYR A 472 -2.22 -17.95 -2.13
CA TYR A 472 -3.08 -18.89 -2.86
C TYR A 472 -3.56 -20.04 -1.96
N LYS A 473 -2.67 -20.60 -1.14
CA LYS A 473 -3.03 -21.62 -0.16
C LYS A 473 -4.10 -21.14 0.83
N SER A 474 -3.91 -19.96 1.43
CA SER A 474 -4.92 -19.38 2.33
C SER A 474 -6.24 -19.07 1.62
N LEU A 475 -6.20 -18.74 0.33
CA LEU A 475 -7.39 -18.45 -0.46
C LEU A 475 -8.19 -19.73 -0.74
N SER A 476 -7.53 -20.78 -1.23
CA SER A 476 -8.17 -22.05 -1.59
C SER A 476 -8.78 -22.78 -0.39
N GLU A 477 -8.22 -22.58 0.81
CA GLU A 477 -8.78 -23.12 2.07
C GLU A 477 -10.07 -22.41 2.50
N LYS A 478 -10.26 -21.12 2.17
CA LYS A 478 -11.33 -20.27 2.73
C LYS A 478 -12.42 -19.88 1.72
N VAL A 479 -12.09 -19.91 0.43
CA VAL A 479 -12.95 -19.39 -0.64
C VAL A 479 -13.11 -20.48 -1.71
N PRO A 480 -14.36 -20.87 -2.06
CA PRO A 480 -14.60 -21.78 -3.17
C PRO A 480 -14.05 -21.22 -4.48
N LEU A 481 -13.47 -22.07 -5.33
CA LEU A 481 -12.87 -21.66 -6.61
C LEU A 481 -13.88 -21.00 -7.56
N GLU A 482 -15.17 -21.31 -7.43
CA GLU A 482 -16.27 -20.66 -8.16
C GLU A 482 -16.40 -19.15 -7.91
N CYS A 483 -15.82 -18.65 -6.81
CA CYS A 483 -15.77 -17.22 -6.50
C CYS A 483 -14.64 -16.49 -7.25
N LEU A 484 -13.79 -17.21 -7.98
CA LEU A 484 -12.71 -16.64 -8.78
C LEU A 484 -13.16 -16.37 -10.22
N PRO A 485 -12.52 -15.44 -10.94
CA PRO A 485 -12.91 -15.11 -12.30
C PRO A 485 -12.74 -16.29 -13.24
N CYS A 486 -13.75 -16.51 -14.09
CA CYS A 486 -13.70 -17.52 -15.14
C CYS A 486 -13.05 -16.94 -16.42
N PHE A 487 -11.99 -17.58 -16.88
CA PHE A 487 -11.29 -17.26 -18.13
C PHE A 487 -11.55 -18.35 -19.18
N GLN A 488 -11.48 -18.01 -20.47
CA GLN A 488 -11.56 -19.00 -21.55
C GLN A 488 -10.40 -19.97 -21.50
N THR A 489 -9.22 -19.47 -21.19
CA THR A 489 -8.06 -20.32 -20.94
C THR A 489 -8.21 -20.96 -19.55
N GLN A 490 -8.51 -22.26 -19.51
CA GLN A 490 -8.78 -23.02 -18.28
C GLN A 490 -7.50 -23.59 -17.62
N THR A 491 -6.34 -22.95 -17.79
CA THR A 491 -5.12 -23.37 -17.09
C THR A 491 -5.30 -23.19 -15.59
N ASP A 492 -5.06 -24.27 -14.84
CA ASP A 492 -5.23 -24.29 -13.39
C ASP A 492 -4.24 -23.34 -12.71
N ILE A 493 -4.65 -22.68 -11.63
CA ILE A 493 -3.81 -21.70 -10.92
C ILE A 493 -2.58 -22.39 -10.31
N LYS A 494 -2.70 -23.64 -9.85
CA LYS A 494 -1.59 -24.41 -9.32
C LYS A 494 -0.55 -24.70 -10.39
N GLU A 495 -0.98 -25.06 -11.60
CA GLU A 495 -0.07 -25.27 -12.74
C GLU A 495 0.69 -23.99 -13.11
N LEU A 496 0.01 -22.83 -13.05
CA LEU A 496 0.67 -21.53 -13.25
C LEU A 496 1.68 -21.22 -12.16
N LEU A 497 1.36 -21.54 -10.89
CA LEU A 497 2.29 -21.36 -9.76
C LEU A 497 3.51 -22.25 -9.92
N GLU A 498 3.34 -23.51 -10.31
CA GLU A 498 4.45 -24.43 -10.62
C GLU A 498 5.32 -23.86 -11.76
N THR A 499 4.67 -23.37 -12.83
CA THR A 499 5.35 -22.72 -13.96
C THR A 499 6.09 -21.45 -13.55
N LEU A 500 5.52 -20.65 -12.65
CA LEU A 500 6.15 -19.46 -12.12
C LEU A 500 7.37 -19.82 -11.27
N GLY A 501 7.24 -20.80 -10.36
CA GLY A 501 8.34 -21.29 -9.52
C GLY A 501 9.51 -21.79 -10.36
N GLN A 502 9.24 -22.59 -11.41
CA GLN A 502 10.25 -23.03 -12.37
C GLN A 502 10.94 -21.85 -13.07
N ASN A 503 10.18 -20.85 -13.50
CA ASN A 503 10.73 -19.68 -14.17
C ASN A 503 11.57 -18.77 -13.26
N VAL A 504 11.21 -18.68 -11.98
CA VAL A 504 11.93 -17.88 -10.97
C VAL A 504 13.31 -18.45 -10.68
N VAL A 505 13.45 -19.78 -10.64
CA VAL A 505 14.75 -20.44 -10.45
C VAL A 505 15.52 -20.67 -11.76
N ALA A 506 14.87 -20.55 -12.91
CA ALA A 506 15.49 -20.76 -14.20
C ALA A 506 16.53 -19.68 -14.53
N LYS A 507 17.74 -20.12 -14.92
CA LYS A 507 18.83 -19.23 -15.38
C LYS A 507 18.63 -18.78 -16.84
N LYS A 508 17.46 -18.22 -17.14
CA LYS A 508 17.09 -17.71 -18.47
C LYS A 508 17.31 -16.19 -18.52
N LYS A 509 18.06 -15.74 -19.53
CA LYS A 509 18.30 -14.30 -19.76
C LYS A 509 16.98 -13.57 -19.98
N LYS A 510 16.79 -12.46 -19.26
CA LYS A 510 15.60 -11.61 -19.31
C LYS A 510 14.33 -12.43 -19.31
N ASN A 511 14.15 -13.30 -18.31
CA ASN A 511 13.03 -14.23 -18.27
C ASN A 511 11.68 -13.54 -18.02
N VAL A 512 11.15 -12.86 -19.04
CA VAL A 512 9.90 -12.09 -18.98
C VAL A 512 8.67 -12.95 -18.74
N GLU A 513 8.78 -14.27 -18.88
CA GLU A 513 7.70 -15.21 -18.51
C GLU A 513 7.38 -15.16 -17.02
N ILE A 514 8.34 -14.81 -16.15
CA ILE A 514 8.06 -14.53 -14.73
C ILE A 514 6.97 -13.47 -14.60
N LEU A 515 7.08 -12.37 -15.36
CA LEU A 515 6.15 -11.25 -15.32
C LEU A 515 4.79 -11.63 -15.90
N TRP A 516 4.77 -12.31 -17.04
CA TRP A 516 3.54 -12.74 -17.70
C TRP A 516 2.75 -13.74 -16.86
N THR A 517 3.43 -14.73 -16.29
CA THR A 517 2.79 -15.76 -15.46
C THR A 517 2.30 -15.15 -14.15
N ALA A 518 3.10 -14.32 -13.47
CA ALA A 518 2.66 -13.63 -12.25
C ALA A 518 1.46 -12.69 -12.49
N GLY A 519 1.45 -11.95 -13.60
CA GLY A 519 0.32 -11.11 -13.99
C GLY A 519 -0.94 -11.94 -14.29
N THR A 520 -0.78 -13.08 -14.97
CA THR A 520 -1.88 -14.00 -15.26
C THR A 520 -2.48 -14.60 -13.98
N ILE A 521 -1.63 -15.05 -13.05
CA ILE A 521 -2.06 -15.54 -11.72
C ILE A 521 -2.81 -14.44 -10.98
N CYS A 522 -2.28 -13.21 -10.94
CA CYS A 522 -2.94 -12.07 -10.31
C CYS A 522 -4.36 -11.86 -10.85
N ARG A 523 -4.56 -11.95 -12.16
CA ARG A 523 -5.89 -11.80 -12.79
C ARG A 523 -6.84 -12.92 -12.41
N ARG A 524 -6.36 -14.17 -12.35
CA ARG A 524 -7.14 -15.34 -11.91
C ARG A 524 -7.46 -15.32 -10.40
N LEU A 525 -6.76 -14.50 -9.62
CA LEU A 525 -6.95 -14.37 -8.17
C LEU A 525 -7.71 -13.12 -7.74
N ASN A 526 -8.48 -12.48 -8.64
CA ASN A 526 -9.15 -11.19 -8.37
C ASN A 526 -8.20 -10.04 -7.96
N GLY A 527 -6.91 -10.18 -8.20
CA GLY A 527 -5.87 -9.28 -7.71
C GLY A 527 -5.82 -7.93 -8.42
N ILE A 528 -5.02 -7.03 -7.86
CA ILE A 528 -4.76 -5.69 -8.38
C ILE A 528 -3.46 -5.72 -9.17
N ARG A 529 -3.52 -5.35 -10.44
CA ARG A 529 -2.40 -5.45 -11.39
C ARG A 529 -1.69 -4.10 -11.56
N PHE A 530 -0.39 -4.06 -11.29
CA PHE A 530 0.46 -2.88 -11.45
C PHE A 530 1.61 -3.11 -12.45
N THR A 531 1.90 -2.13 -13.30
CA THR A 531 3.04 -2.17 -14.22
C THR A 531 3.92 -0.94 -14.07
N SER A 532 5.20 -1.17 -13.79
CA SER A 532 6.18 -0.13 -13.49
C SER A 532 7.47 -0.27 -14.28
N CYS A 533 8.07 0.87 -14.56
CA CYS A 533 9.46 1.02 -14.97
C CYS A 533 10.02 2.29 -14.32
N LYS A 534 11.20 2.80 -14.72
CA LYS A 534 11.80 4.02 -14.14
C LYS A 534 10.81 5.20 -14.02
N SER A 535 9.94 5.40 -15.00
CA SER A 535 9.02 6.56 -15.03
C SER A 535 7.60 6.25 -15.54
N ALA A 536 7.27 4.96 -15.67
CA ALA A 536 6.02 4.46 -16.25
C ALA A 536 5.60 5.10 -17.58
N LYS A 537 6.57 5.46 -18.41
CA LYS A 537 6.33 6.03 -19.75
C LYS A 537 6.61 4.98 -20.83
N ASP A 538 7.86 4.80 -21.26
CA ASP A 538 8.18 4.05 -22.48
C ASP A 538 8.09 2.52 -22.30
N ARG A 539 8.92 1.93 -21.43
CA ARG A 539 8.94 0.47 -21.19
C ARG A 539 7.60 -0.06 -20.67
N THR A 540 6.95 0.71 -19.80
CA THR A 540 5.61 0.37 -19.29
C THR A 540 4.58 0.34 -20.40
N SER A 541 4.65 1.25 -21.38
CA SER A 541 3.77 1.20 -22.55
C SER A 541 3.95 -0.07 -23.37
N MET A 542 5.20 -0.55 -23.50
CA MET A 542 5.48 -1.81 -24.18
C MET A 542 4.85 -3.00 -23.45
N SER A 543 4.95 -3.05 -22.12
CA SER A 543 4.39 -4.16 -21.34
C SER A 543 2.87 -4.13 -21.27
N VAL A 544 2.27 -2.96 -21.02
CA VAL A 544 0.81 -2.79 -20.93
C VAL A 544 0.13 -3.21 -22.24
N THR A 545 0.64 -2.72 -23.38
CA THR A 545 0.06 -3.07 -24.69
C THR A 545 0.25 -4.54 -25.03
N LEU A 546 1.36 -5.15 -24.60
CA LEU A 546 1.62 -6.57 -24.78
C LEU A 546 0.66 -7.43 -23.96
N GLU A 547 0.45 -7.11 -22.67
CA GLU A 547 -0.51 -7.80 -21.81
C GLU A 547 -1.94 -7.66 -22.35
N GLN A 548 -2.33 -6.46 -22.76
CA GLN A 548 -3.64 -6.22 -23.37
C GLN A 548 -3.83 -7.07 -24.63
N CYS A 549 -2.86 -7.10 -25.56
CA CYS A 549 -2.95 -7.94 -26.75
C CYS A 549 -2.95 -9.44 -26.43
N ALA A 550 -2.21 -9.88 -25.40
CA ALA A 550 -2.24 -11.27 -24.92
C ALA A 550 -3.63 -11.65 -24.43
N LEU A 551 -4.27 -10.80 -23.63
CA LEU A 551 -5.66 -11.00 -23.20
C LEU A 551 -6.64 -11.03 -24.38
N LEU A 552 -6.46 -10.19 -25.40
CA LEU A 552 -7.28 -10.25 -26.61
C LEU A 552 -7.13 -11.59 -27.34
N ARG A 553 -5.92 -12.14 -27.41
CA ARG A 553 -5.64 -13.44 -28.02
C ARG A 553 -6.23 -14.59 -27.22
N ASP A 554 -5.89 -14.63 -25.93
CA ASP A 554 -6.17 -15.79 -25.07
C ASP A 554 -7.64 -15.81 -24.63
N GLU A 555 -8.24 -14.64 -24.40
CA GLU A 555 -9.57 -14.51 -23.81
C GLU A 555 -10.62 -13.98 -24.77
N HIS A 556 -10.22 -13.45 -25.92
CA HIS A 556 -11.16 -12.91 -26.92
C HIS A 556 -10.92 -13.44 -28.33
N GLN A 557 -10.04 -14.45 -28.47
CA GLN A 557 -9.79 -15.14 -29.72
C GLN A 557 -9.32 -14.20 -30.83
N LEU A 558 -8.50 -13.18 -30.50
CA LEU A 558 -7.73 -12.44 -31.49
C LEU A 558 -6.87 -13.45 -32.27
N SER A 559 -6.98 -13.42 -33.60
CA SER A 559 -6.17 -14.30 -34.43
C SER A 559 -4.67 -14.02 -34.23
N LYS A 560 -3.87 -15.09 -34.16
CA LYS A 560 -2.41 -15.03 -33.97
C LYS A 560 -1.73 -14.21 -35.08
N ASP A 561 -2.27 -14.26 -36.30
CA ASP A 561 -1.75 -13.51 -37.46
C ASP A 561 -1.94 -11.99 -37.31
N PHE A 562 -2.92 -11.57 -36.50
CA PHE A 562 -3.20 -10.16 -36.23
C PHE A 562 -2.59 -9.67 -34.91
N PHE A 563 -1.96 -10.53 -34.11
CA PHE A 563 -1.41 -10.18 -32.81
C PHE A 563 -0.41 -9.02 -32.91
N VAL A 564 0.59 -9.14 -33.80
CA VAL A 564 1.62 -8.11 -33.99
C VAL A 564 1.00 -6.81 -34.53
N ARG A 565 0.03 -6.92 -35.45
CA ARG A 565 -0.66 -5.76 -36.01
C ARG A 565 -1.47 -5.00 -34.96
N ALA A 566 -2.18 -5.72 -34.09
CA ALA A 566 -2.90 -5.13 -32.97
C ALA A 566 -1.94 -4.44 -32.00
N LEU A 567 -0.83 -5.10 -31.67
CA LEU A 567 0.20 -4.56 -30.79
C LEU A 567 0.82 -3.27 -31.35
N ASP A 568 1.17 -3.26 -32.63
CA ASP A 568 1.72 -2.08 -33.30
C ASP A 568 0.70 -0.94 -33.38
N CYS A 569 -0.57 -1.26 -33.67
CA CYS A 569 -1.65 -0.28 -33.71
C CYS A 569 -1.84 0.39 -32.34
N MET A 570 -1.95 -0.39 -31.27
CA MET A 570 -2.12 0.13 -29.90
C MET A 570 -0.90 0.93 -29.44
N ARG A 571 0.32 0.55 -29.84
CA ARG A 571 1.54 1.30 -29.50
C ARG A 571 1.70 2.60 -30.27
N ARG A 572 1.23 2.65 -31.53
CA ARG A 572 1.35 3.81 -32.41
C ARG A 572 0.26 4.85 -32.17
N GLU A 573 -0.98 4.40 -32.01
CA GLU A 573 -2.17 5.27 -32.00
C GLU A 573 -2.93 5.27 -30.67
N GLY A 574 -2.47 4.48 -29.69
CA GLY A 574 -3.20 4.22 -28.46
C GLY A 574 -3.01 5.20 -27.32
N CYS A 575 -3.63 4.90 -26.17
CA CYS A 575 -3.60 5.82 -25.02
C CYS A 575 -2.19 6.01 -24.47
N ARG A 576 -1.36 4.98 -24.60
CA ARG A 576 0.01 4.98 -24.08
C ARG A 576 0.95 5.93 -24.85
N ILE A 577 0.76 6.17 -26.14
CA ILE A 577 1.54 7.22 -26.85
C ILE A 577 1.09 8.63 -26.44
N GLU A 578 -0.19 8.80 -26.10
CA GLU A 578 -0.69 10.06 -25.54
C GLU A 578 -0.11 10.34 -24.15
N ASN A 579 0.18 9.30 -23.35
CA ASN A 579 0.94 9.46 -22.11
C ASN A 579 2.33 10.06 -22.36
N VAL A 580 3.02 9.61 -23.42
CA VAL A 580 4.31 10.17 -23.82
C VAL A 580 4.16 11.65 -24.18
N GLN A 581 3.13 11.99 -24.96
CA GLN A 581 2.79 13.38 -25.30
C GLN A 581 2.51 14.22 -24.05
N LYS A 582 1.75 13.71 -23.07
CA LYS A 582 1.49 14.42 -21.81
C LYS A 582 2.78 14.71 -21.03
N ASN A 583 3.73 13.77 -21.05
CA ASN A 583 4.98 13.84 -20.30
C ASN A 583 6.06 14.72 -20.94
N ILE A 584 6.26 14.64 -22.25
CA ILE A 584 7.39 15.29 -22.95
C ILE A 584 6.97 16.08 -24.19
N LYS A 585 5.65 16.29 -24.40
CA LYS A 585 5.08 17.04 -25.52
C LYS A 585 5.43 16.48 -26.92
N CYS A 586 5.85 15.22 -26.98
CA CYS A 586 6.16 14.51 -28.21
C CYS A 586 5.55 13.09 -28.20
N ARG A 587 4.97 12.67 -29.33
CA ARG A 587 4.49 11.28 -29.58
C ARG A 587 5.62 10.37 -30.07
N LYS A 588 6.73 10.31 -29.33
CA LYS A 588 7.85 9.39 -29.62
C LYS A 588 8.40 8.78 -28.35
N TYR A 589 8.47 7.45 -28.31
CA TYR A 589 9.13 6.72 -27.24
C TYR A 589 10.63 7.05 -27.22
N ALA A 590 11.18 7.29 -26.04
CA ALA A 590 12.58 7.68 -25.84
C ALA A 590 13.52 6.46 -25.89
N PHE A 591 13.58 5.80 -27.05
CA PHE A 591 14.49 4.68 -27.34
C PHE A 591 15.31 4.98 -28.60
N ASN A 592 16.54 4.48 -28.65
CA ASN A 592 17.31 4.41 -29.89
C ASN A 592 17.39 2.97 -30.44
N MET A 593 17.73 2.84 -31.72
CA MET A 593 17.75 1.54 -32.42
C MET A 593 18.70 0.53 -31.75
N LEU A 594 19.89 0.98 -31.32
CA LEU A 594 20.89 0.11 -30.67
C LEU A 594 20.38 -0.41 -29.32
N GLN A 595 19.72 0.43 -28.53
CA GLN A 595 19.07 0.01 -27.28
C GLN A 595 18.01 -1.07 -27.55
N LEU A 596 17.17 -0.86 -28.56
CA LEU A 596 16.09 -1.80 -28.90
C LEU A 596 16.60 -3.17 -29.36
N MET A 597 17.82 -3.27 -29.90
CA MET A 597 18.43 -4.56 -30.21
C MET A 597 18.60 -5.44 -28.96
N ALA A 598 18.76 -4.84 -27.78
CA ALA A 598 18.84 -5.56 -26.52
C ALA A 598 17.47 -5.99 -25.96
N PHE A 599 16.36 -5.42 -26.44
CA PHE A 599 15.03 -5.73 -25.93
C PHE A 599 14.53 -7.08 -26.47
N PRO A 600 13.76 -7.85 -25.67
CA PRO A 600 12.97 -8.96 -26.20
C PRO A 600 12.06 -8.46 -27.35
N LYS A 601 11.90 -9.27 -28.41
CA LYS A 601 11.23 -8.84 -29.66
C LYS A 601 9.83 -8.27 -29.41
N CYS A 602 9.03 -8.92 -28.57
CA CYS A 602 7.66 -8.48 -28.26
C CYS A 602 7.58 -7.15 -27.48
N TYR A 603 8.68 -6.67 -26.90
CA TYR A 603 8.75 -5.40 -26.18
C TYR A 603 9.27 -4.23 -27.04
N ARG A 604 9.51 -4.43 -28.34
CA ARG A 604 10.01 -3.37 -29.23
C ARG A 604 8.85 -2.53 -29.78
N PRO A 605 8.95 -1.19 -29.75
CA PRO A 605 7.95 -0.32 -30.38
C PRO A 605 8.03 -0.44 -31.91
N PRO A 606 6.92 -0.17 -32.63
CA PRO A 606 6.91 -0.16 -34.09
C PRO A 606 7.76 0.97 -34.67
N GLU A 607 8.32 0.76 -35.87
CA GLU A 607 9.14 1.75 -36.55
C GLU A 607 8.43 3.10 -36.75
N GLY A 608 9.19 4.18 -36.60
CA GLY A 608 8.68 5.56 -36.67
C GLY A 608 8.06 6.08 -35.37
N THR A 609 7.90 5.25 -34.34
CA THR A 609 7.32 5.67 -33.04
C THR A 609 8.34 5.92 -31.93
N TYR A 610 9.63 5.78 -32.22
CA TYR A 610 10.72 6.00 -31.26
C TYR A 610 11.83 6.87 -31.87
N GLY A 611 12.65 7.47 -31.01
CA GLY A 611 13.82 8.23 -31.44
C GLY A 611 14.47 9.01 -30.30
N LYS A 612 15.52 9.78 -30.62
CA LYS A 612 16.10 10.75 -29.69
C LYS A 612 15.05 11.84 -29.45
N VAL A 613 14.65 12.01 -28.21
CA VAL A 613 13.78 13.10 -27.79
C VAL A 613 14.57 13.90 -26.77
N ASP A 614 14.76 15.18 -27.02
CA ASP A 614 15.36 16.08 -26.04
C ASP A 614 14.37 16.17 -24.87
N SER A 615 14.79 15.65 -23.71
CA SER A 615 13.92 15.39 -22.55
C SER A 615 14.35 16.17 -21.33
#